data_AF-A0A7J8XTQ2-F1
#
_entry.id   AF-A0A7J8XTQ2-F1
#
_cell.length_a   1.000
_cell.length_b   1.000
_cell.length_c   1.000
_cell.angle_alpha   90.00
_cell.angle_beta   90.00
_cell.angle_gamma   90.00
#
_symmetry.space_group_name_H-M   'P 1'
#
loop_
_entity.id
_entity.type
_entity.pdbx_description
1 polymer ?
#
loop_
_entity_poly.entity_id
_entity_poly.type
_entity_poly.pdbx_seq_one_letter_code
_entity_poly.pdbx_strand_id
1 'polypeptide(L)'
;DDGLLHTTCGTPNYVAPEVLDDGGYDGATADLWSCGVILFVLLAGYLPFDDSNLMNLYKKISAAEFTCPPWLSFSAMKLITQILDPNPMTRITIPEILKDEWFKKGYKPPVFKEKDDTNLDDVEAVFKDYEEHHVTEQRDEQPTAMNAFELISMSKGLNLGNLFDAEEV
;
A
#
# COMPACT_ATOMS: atom_id res chain seq x y z
N ASP A 1 29.81 1.19 11.53
CA ASP A 1 28.50 0.54 11.48
C ASP A 1 27.43 1.54 11.84
N ASP A 2 26.75 2.07 10.82
CA ASP A 2 26.05 3.36 10.90
C ASP A 2 24.57 3.26 11.31
N GLY A 3 24.18 2.20 12.05
CA GLY A 3 22.86 2.10 12.72
C GLY A 3 21.61 2.24 11.84
N LEU A 4 21.75 2.38 10.52
CA LEU A 4 20.67 2.65 9.58
C LEU A 4 19.91 1.35 9.31
N LEU A 5 18.65 1.31 9.72
CA LEU A 5 17.72 0.32 9.20
C LEU A 5 17.48 0.64 7.71
N HIS A 6 18.19 -0.04 6.81
CA HIS A 6 17.93 0.00 5.36
C HIS A 6 16.62 -0.70 4.96
N THR A 7 15.72 -0.93 5.92
CA THR A 7 14.42 -1.55 5.68
C THR A 7 13.50 -0.48 5.12
N THR A 8 13.34 -0.46 3.80
CA THR A 8 12.24 0.26 3.16
C THR A 8 10.95 -0.29 3.78
N CYS A 9 10.26 0.54 4.57
CA CYS A 9 8.99 0.18 5.18
C CYS A 9 7.91 0.13 4.09
N GLY A 10 7.44 -1.07 3.79
CA GLY A 10 6.47 -1.36 2.73
C GLY A 10 6.65 -2.80 2.27
N THR A 11 5.61 -3.43 1.75
CA THR A 11 5.74 -4.77 1.14
C THR A 11 6.02 -4.55 -0.35
N PRO A 12 7.29 -4.59 -0.81
CA PRO A 12 7.68 -4.23 -2.18
C PRO A 12 7.00 -5.09 -3.25
N ASN A 13 6.48 -6.25 -2.85
CA ASN A 13 5.77 -7.19 -3.72
C ASN A 13 4.53 -6.60 -4.41
N TYR A 14 3.96 -5.51 -3.88
CA TYR A 14 2.82 -4.80 -4.48
C TYR A 14 3.21 -3.55 -5.25
N VAL A 15 4.46 -3.10 -5.14
CA VAL A 15 4.93 -1.84 -5.72
C VAL A 15 5.28 -2.05 -7.20
N ALA A 16 4.82 -1.15 -8.06
CA ALA A 16 5.11 -1.19 -9.49
C ALA A 16 6.59 -0.87 -9.76
N PRO A 17 7.21 -1.46 -10.79
CA PRO A 17 8.64 -1.27 -11.06
C PRO A 17 9.02 0.20 -11.30
N GLU A 18 8.14 0.99 -11.92
CA GLU A 18 8.37 2.42 -12.15
C GLU A 18 8.33 3.27 -10.87
N VAL A 19 7.64 2.81 -9.82
CA VAL A 19 7.59 3.51 -8.51
C VAL A 19 8.91 3.32 -7.76
N LEU A 20 9.63 2.23 -8.03
CA LEU A 20 10.92 1.94 -7.40
C LEU A 20 12.07 2.79 -7.96
N ASP A 21 11.87 3.42 -9.12
CA ASP A 21 12.92 4.18 -9.84
C ASP A 21 13.02 5.66 -9.39
N ASP A 22 12.23 6.07 -8.39
CA ASP A 22 12.24 7.39 -7.72
C ASP A 22 12.12 8.64 -8.62
N GLY A 23 11.86 8.43 -9.92
CA GLY A 23 11.36 9.43 -10.87
C GLY A 23 9.84 9.34 -10.91
N GLY A 24 9.15 10.47 -10.80
CA GLY A 24 7.68 10.50 -10.71
C GLY A 24 6.96 9.56 -11.68
N TYR A 25 5.87 8.96 -11.22
CA TYR A 25 5.14 7.90 -11.92
C TYR A 25 3.68 8.28 -12.17
N ASP A 26 3.02 7.59 -13.10
CA ASP A 26 1.58 7.69 -13.29
C ASP A 26 0.86 6.87 -12.21
N GLY A 27 0.08 7.54 -11.35
CA GLY A 27 -0.61 6.89 -10.24
C GLY A 27 -1.60 5.83 -10.68
N ALA A 28 -2.29 6.02 -11.81
CA ALA A 28 -3.30 5.08 -12.29
C ALA A 28 -2.67 3.78 -12.78
N THR A 29 -1.52 3.84 -13.48
CA THR A 29 -0.81 2.63 -13.90
C THR A 29 -0.18 1.90 -12.69
N ALA A 30 0.37 2.64 -11.72
CA ALA A 30 0.92 2.07 -10.49
C ALA A 30 -0.13 1.38 -9.61
N ASP A 31 -1.30 2.01 -9.44
CA ASP A 31 -2.43 1.41 -8.74
C ASP A 31 -2.91 0.13 -9.45
N LEU A 32 -2.90 0.16 -10.78
CA LEU A 32 -3.34 -0.99 -11.57
C LEU A 32 -2.38 -2.19 -11.43
N TRP A 33 -1.07 -1.97 -11.36
CA TRP A 33 -0.10 -3.02 -11.02
C TRP A 33 -0.42 -3.64 -9.67
N SER A 34 -0.64 -2.81 -8.65
CA SER A 34 -1.00 -3.25 -7.30
C SER A 34 -2.29 -4.09 -7.31
N CYS A 35 -3.29 -3.67 -8.07
CA CYS A 35 -4.53 -4.42 -8.27
C CYS A 35 -4.28 -5.77 -8.96
N GLY A 36 -3.35 -5.84 -9.91
CA GLY A 36 -2.92 -7.07 -10.55
C GLY A 36 -2.29 -8.06 -9.59
N VAL A 37 -1.41 -7.58 -8.70
CA VAL A 37 -0.79 -8.41 -7.65
C VAL A 37 -1.87 -8.95 -6.70
N ILE A 38 -2.81 -8.10 -6.26
CA ILE A 38 -3.94 -8.52 -5.41
C ILE A 38 -4.79 -9.58 -6.12
N LEU A 39 -5.15 -9.35 -7.40
CA LEU A 39 -5.92 -10.29 -8.20
C LEU A 39 -5.22 -11.65 -8.31
N PHE A 40 -3.90 -11.65 -8.54
CA PHE A 40 -3.12 -12.88 -8.55
C PHE A 40 -3.21 -13.61 -7.21
N VAL A 41 -2.98 -12.91 -6.10
CA VAL A 41 -3.04 -13.49 -4.74
C VAL A 41 -4.40 -14.12 -4.47
N LEU A 42 -5.50 -13.45 -4.87
CA LEU A 42 -6.86 -13.98 -4.69
C LEU A 42 -7.12 -15.27 -5.48
N LEU A 43 -6.49 -15.46 -6.64
CA LEU A 43 -6.69 -16.62 -7.52
C LEU A 43 -5.68 -17.75 -7.27
N ALA A 44 -4.46 -17.40 -6.87
CA ALA A 44 -3.34 -18.32 -6.71
C ALA A 44 -3.10 -18.71 -5.25
N GLY A 45 -3.41 -17.84 -4.28
CA GLY A 45 -3.15 -18.05 -2.85
C GLY A 45 -1.70 -17.77 -2.41
N TYR A 46 -0.87 -17.20 -3.27
CA TYR A 46 0.52 -16.80 -3.00
C TYR A 46 0.90 -15.56 -3.83
N LEU A 47 2.04 -14.94 -3.52
CA LEU A 47 2.52 -13.73 -4.22
C LEU A 47 3.11 -14.08 -5.60
N PRO A 48 2.86 -13.27 -6.64
CA PRO A 48 3.47 -13.49 -7.96
C PRO A 48 4.99 -13.31 -7.92
N PHE A 49 5.46 -12.35 -7.14
CA PHE A 49 6.87 -12.07 -6.90
C PHE A 49 7.18 -12.26 -5.43
N ASP A 50 8.08 -13.19 -5.10
CA ASP A 50 8.57 -13.39 -3.75
C ASP A 50 10.02 -13.86 -3.79
N ASP A 51 10.83 -13.31 -2.90
CA ASP A 51 12.23 -13.71 -2.71
C ASP A 51 12.75 -13.21 -1.37
N SER A 52 13.54 -14.05 -0.68
CA SER A 52 14.24 -13.66 0.56
C SER A 52 15.30 -12.58 0.33
N ASN A 53 15.85 -12.50 -0.88
CA ASN A 53 16.84 -11.50 -1.25
C ASN A 53 16.17 -10.36 -2.01
N LEU A 54 16.20 -9.15 -1.43
CA LEU A 54 15.57 -7.96 -2.01
C LEU A 54 16.06 -7.63 -3.43
N MET A 55 17.34 -7.84 -3.73
CA MET A 55 17.88 -7.60 -5.07
C MET A 55 17.27 -8.56 -6.10
N ASN A 56 17.03 -9.82 -5.72
CA ASN A 56 16.37 -10.79 -6.58
C ASN A 56 14.88 -10.50 -6.71
N LEU A 57 14.23 -10.06 -5.63
CA LEU A 57 12.84 -9.62 -5.66
C LEU A 57 12.65 -8.46 -6.64
N TYR A 58 13.48 -7.42 -6.57
CA TYR A 58 13.42 -6.31 -7.51
C TYR A 58 13.68 -6.74 -8.96
N LYS A 59 14.64 -7.64 -9.20
CA LYS A 59 14.85 -8.21 -10.55
C LYS A 59 13.60 -8.91 -11.08
N LYS A 60 12.94 -9.74 -10.24
CA LYS A 60 11.68 -10.41 -10.60
C LYS A 60 10.57 -9.42 -10.91
N ILE A 61 10.42 -8.38 -10.08
CA ILE A 61 9.42 -7.31 -10.27
C ILE A 61 9.70 -6.55 -11.58
N SER A 62 10.93 -6.07 -11.79
CA SER A 62 11.31 -5.30 -12.99
C SER A 62 11.21 -6.11 -14.29
N ALA A 63 11.40 -7.44 -14.22
CA ALA A 63 11.24 -8.33 -15.37
C ALA A 63 9.80 -8.88 -15.50
N ALA A 64 8.92 -8.62 -14.54
CA ALA A 64 7.64 -9.31 -14.35
C ALA A 64 7.77 -10.84 -14.47
N GLU A 65 8.78 -11.41 -13.82
CA GLU A 65 9.03 -12.85 -13.78
C GLU A 65 8.17 -13.53 -12.72
N PHE A 66 7.04 -14.09 -13.13
CA PHE A 66 6.15 -14.89 -12.28
C PHE A 66 5.55 -16.08 -13.05
N THR A 67 5.07 -17.09 -12.32
CA THR A 67 4.42 -18.27 -12.92
C THR A 67 2.98 -18.37 -12.43
N CYS A 68 2.05 -18.48 -13.37
CA CYS A 68 0.64 -18.70 -13.07
C CYS A 68 0.39 -20.17 -12.67
N PRO A 69 -0.45 -20.43 -11.66
CA PRO A 69 -0.80 -21.80 -11.29
C PRO A 69 -1.60 -22.52 -12.38
N PRO A 70 -1.55 -23.86 -12.44
CA PRO A 70 -2.21 -24.65 -13.48
C PRO A 70 -3.75 -24.63 -13.42
N TRP A 71 -4.34 -24.19 -12.30
CA TRP A 71 -5.80 -24.11 -12.14
C TRP A 71 -6.40 -22.78 -12.61
N LEU A 72 -5.58 -21.77 -12.93
CA LEU A 72 -6.08 -20.51 -13.50
C LEU A 72 -6.56 -20.75 -14.94
N SER A 73 -7.70 -20.16 -15.30
CA SER A 73 -8.16 -20.19 -16.68
C SER A 73 -7.21 -19.39 -17.57
N PHE A 74 -7.06 -19.81 -18.83
CA PHE A 74 -6.24 -19.09 -19.81
C PHE A 74 -6.60 -17.61 -19.92
N SER A 75 -7.89 -17.28 -19.84
CA SER A 75 -8.38 -15.90 -19.87
C SER A 75 -7.99 -15.08 -18.63
N ALA A 76 -7.99 -15.68 -17.43
CA ALA A 76 -7.51 -15.02 -16.21
C ALA A 76 -6.01 -14.75 -16.28
N MET A 77 -5.24 -15.77 -16.69
CA MET A 77 -3.79 -15.67 -16.88
C MET A 77 -3.45 -14.56 -17.88
N LYS A 78 -4.13 -14.53 -19.03
CA LYS A 78 -3.95 -13.49 -20.04
C LYS A 78 -4.17 -12.09 -19.44
N LEU A 79 -5.29 -11.88 -18.76
CA LEU A 79 -5.59 -10.58 -18.13
C LEU A 79 -4.50 -10.18 -17.12
N ILE A 80 -4.10 -11.10 -16.22
CA ILE A 80 -3.05 -10.83 -15.24
C ILE A 80 -1.73 -10.47 -15.93
N THR A 81 -1.32 -11.19 -16.99
CA THR A 81 -0.08 -10.87 -17.71
C THR A 81 -0.11 -9.50 -18.40
N GLN A 82 -1.30 -9.02 -18.79
CA GLN A 82 -1.46 -7.68 -19.36
C GLN A 82 -1.46 -6.57 -18.29
N ILE A 83 -1.94 -6.88 -17.07
CA ILE A 83 -1.90 -5.98 -15.92
C ILE A 83 -0.48 -5.89 -15.33
N LEU A 84 0.20 -7.03 -15.20
CA LEU A 84 1.57 -7.13 -14.68
C LEU A 84 2.61 -6.93 -15.80
N ASP A 85 2.35 -6.01 -16.73
CA ASP A 85 3.35 -5.53 -17.69
C ASP A 85 4.31 -4.56 -16.96
N PRO A 86 5.62 -4.83 -16.94
CA PRO A 86 6.57 -3.98 -16.23
C PRO A 86 6.72 -2.60 -16.89
N ASN A 87 6.35 -2.45 -18.17
CA ASN A 87 6.36 -1.15 -18.82
C ASN A 87 4.99 -0.46 -18.66
N PRO A 88 4.90 0.66 -17.91
CA PRO A 88 3.63 1.34 -17.67
C PRO A 88 2.98 1.89 -18.94
N MET A 89 3.76 2.12 -20.01
CA MET A 89 3.24 2.64 -21.28
C MET A 89 2.53 1.58 -22.13
N THR A 90 2.84 0.30 -21.92
CA THR A 90 2.22 -0.83 -22.63
C THR A 90 1.27 -1.64 -21.75
N ARG A 91 1.31 -1.39 -20.43
CA ARG A 91 0.37 -1.94 -19.45
C ARG A 91 -1.07 -1.63 -19.84
N ILE A 92 -1.93 -2.63 -19.74
CA ILE A 92 -3.36 -2.51 -20.07
C ILE A 92 -4.00 -1.39 -19.25
N THR A 93 -4.97 -0.69 -19.82
CA THR A 93 -5.69 0.41 -19.16
C THR A 93 -7.03 -0.04 -18.57
N ILE A 94 -7.57 0.71 -17.61
CA ILE A 94 -8.90 0.42 -17.03
C ILE A 94 -10.00 0.29 -18.11
N PRO A 95 -10.11 1.17 -19.13
CA PRO A 95 -11.09 1.01 -20.20
C PRO A 95 -10.94 -0.28 -21.01
N GLU A 96 -9.72 -0.82 -21.11
CA GLU A 96 -9.46 -2.09 -21.80
C GLU A 96 -9.81 -3.28 -20.90
N ILE A 97 -9.53 -3.21 -19.60
CA ILE A 97 -9.95 -4.23 -18.61
C ILE A 97 -11.47 -4.35 -18.57
N LEU A 98 -12.19 -3.22 -18.55
CA LEU A 98 -13.66 -3.22 -18.60
C LEU A 98 -14.21 -3.87 -19.88
N LYS A 99 -13.39 -4.00 -20.92
CA LYS A 99 -13.71 -4.69 -22.18
C LYS A 99 -13.28 -6.16 -22.19
N ASP A 100 -12.45 -6.60 -21.26
CA ASP A 100 -11.92 -7.97 -21.21
C ASP A 100 -13.02 -9.00 -20.92
N GLU A 101 -12.91 -10.16 -21.58
CA GLU A 101 -13.92 -11.23 -21.51
C GLU A 101 -13.92 -11.95 -20.16
N TRP A 102 -12.76 -12.07 -19.50
CA TRP A 102 -12.70 -12.62 -18.15
C TRP A 102 -13.33 -11.65 -17.15
N PHE A 103 -12.97 -10.36 -17.22
CA PHE A 103 -13.48 -9.35 -16.30
C PHE A 103 -15.00 -9.15 -16.42
N LYS A 104 -15.55 -9.14 -17.64
CA LYS A 104 -16.99 -8.95 -17.89
C LYS A 104 -17.88 -10.06 -17.34
N LYS A 105 -17.34 -11.23 -17.04
CA LYS A 105 -18.15 -12.40 -16.66
C LYS A 105 -18.85 -12.15 -15.32
N GLY A 106 -20.15 -11.87 -15.38
CA GLY A 106 -20.97 -11.56 -14.20
C GLY A 106 -20.80 -10.14 -13.68
N TYR A 107 -20.07 -9.27 -14.39
CA TYR A 107 -19.89 -7.88 -14.01
C TYR A 107 -21.19 -7.09 -14.14
N LYS A 108 -21.53 -6.35 -13.08
CA LYS A 108 -22.66 -5.41 -13.05
C LYS A 108 -22.11 -4.06 -12.58
N PRO A 109 -22.07 -3.04 -13.44
CA PRO A 109 -21.57 -1.73 -13.05
C PRO A 109 -22.35 -1.20 -11.84
N PRO A 110 -21.66 -0.70 -10.79
CA PRO A 110 -22.34 -0.04 -9.68
C PRO A 110 -23.02 1.25 -10.17
N VAL A 111 -24.26 1.48 -9.70
CA VAL A 111 -24.98 2.73 -9.97
C VAL A 111 -24.77 3.65 -8.77
N PHE A 112 -24.01 4.71 -8.96
CA PHE A 112 -23.84 5.75 -7.96
C PHE A 112 -24.90 6.84 -8.18
N LYS A 113 -25.52 7.32 -7.10
CA LYS A 113 -26.31 8.55 -7.17
C LYS A 113 -25.31 9.70 -7.20
N GLU A 114 -25.37 10.53 -8.24
CA GLU A 114 -24.60 11.77 -8.29
C GLU A 114 -24.92 12.57 -7.02
N LYS A 115 -23.88 12.84 -6.22
CA LYS A 115 -23.93 13.90 -5.22
C LYS A 115 -23.52 15.16 -5.96
N ASP A 116 -24.33 16.20 -5.84
CA ASP A 116 -24.06 17.54 -6.37
C ASP A 116 -22.60 17.93 -6.15
N ASP A 117 -22.03 18.61 -7.15
CA ASP A 117 -20.67 19.11 -7.21
C ASP A 117 -20.18 19.58 -5.83
N THR A 118 -19.21 18.86 -5.25
CA THR A 118 -18.47 19.36 -4.08
C THR A 118 -17.89 20.70 -4.45
N ASN A 119 -18.35 21.76 -3.78
CA ASN A 119 -17.90 23.12 -4.03
C ASN A 119 -16.40 23.20 -3.74
N LEU A 120 -15.62 23.79 -4.65
CA LEU A 120 -14.19 24.04 -4.47
C LEU A 120 -13.90 24.95 -3.26
N ASP A 121 -14.89 25.69 -2.76
CA ASP A 121 -14.77 26.43 -1.49
C ASP A 121 -14.47 25.49 -0.29
N ASP A 122 -14.85 24.21 -0.37
CA ASP A 122 -14.62 23.22 0.69
C ASP A 122 -13.17 22.74 0.76
N VAL A 123 -12.39 22.78 -0.34
CA VAL A 123 -10.99 22.30 -0.30
C VAL A 123 -10.07 23.24 0.45
N GLU A 124 -10.35 24.55 0.42
CA GLU A 124 -9.59 25.54 1.19
C GLU A 124 -10.01 25.53 2.66
N ALA A 125 -11.28 25.25 2.95
CA ALA A 125 -11.79 25.07 4.32
C ALA A 125 -11.10 23.91 5.06
N VAL A 126 -10.72 22.83 4.37
CA VAL A 126 -9.93 21.71 4.96
C VAL A 126 -8.61 22.19 5.57
N PHE A 127 -8.00 23.24 5.00
CA PHE A 127 -6.71 23.77 5.46
C PHE A 127 -6.82 25.08 6.23
N LYS A 128 -7.98 25.78 6.22
CA LYS A 128 -8.17 27.10 6.85
C LYS A 128 -8.50 27.05 8.35
N ASP A 129 -8.96 25.92 8.89
CA ASP A 129 -9.43 25.85 10.30
C ASP A 129 -8.32 25.71 11.37
N TYR A 130 -7.03 25.89 11.03
CA TYR A 130 -5.92 25.71 12.00
C TYR A 130 -5.29 27.00 12.55
N GLU A 131 -5.62 28.19 12.03
CA GLU A 131 -4.92 29.42 12.44
C GLU A 131 -5.57 30.20 13.61
N GLU A 132 -6.73 29.80 14.15
CA GLU A 132 -7.40 30.57 15.23
C GLU A 132 -7.86 29.81 16.48
N HIS A 133 -7.45 28.55 16.66
CA HIS A 133 -7.52 27.89 17.97
C HIS A 133 -6.13 27.45 18.42
N HIS A 134 -5.28 28.43 18.78
CA HIS A 134 -4.32 28.19 19.83
C HIS A 134 -5.10 27.80 21.08
N VAL A 135 -5.30 26.50 21.30
CA VAL A 135 -5.51 25.98 22.64
C VAL A 135 -4.23 26.33 23.39
N THR A 136 -4.24 27.47 24.09
CA THR A 136 -3.37 27.59 25.24
C THR A 136 -3.87 26.50 26.16
N GLU A 137 -3.14 25.39 26.23
CA GLU A 137 -3.25 24.48 27.36
C GLU A 137 -3.13 25.37 28.60
N GLN A 138 -4.25 25.60 29.29
CA GLN A 138 -4.15 25.85 30.71
C GLN A 138 -3.57 24.57 31.27
N ARG A 139 -2.25 24.59 31.53
CA ARG A 139 -1.56 23.56 32.30
C ARG A 139 -2.10 23.59 33.73
N ASP A 140 -3.27 23.03 33.92
CA ASP A 140 -3.61 22.40 35.18
C ASP A 140 -3.28 20.91 35.00
N GLU A 141 -2.05 20.59 35.44
CA GLU A 141 -1.42 19.27 35.50
C GLU A 141 -1.06 18.63 34.13
N GLN A 142 0.25 18.59 33.84
CA GLN A 142 0.82 17.82 32.72
C GLN A 142 0.32 16.36 32.80
N PRO A 143 -0.35 15.82 31.76
CA PRO A 143 -0.54 14.39 31.64
C PRO A 143 0.85 13.76 31.55
N THR A 144 1.18 12.82 32.45
CA THR A 144 2.40 12.02 32.34
C THR A 144 2.47 11.45 30.92
N ALA A 145 3.54 11.77 30.20
CA ALA A 145 3.77 11.34 28.83
C ALA A 145 4.00 9.82 28.81
N MET A 146 2.91 9.05 28.86
CA MET A 146 2.98 7.60 28.92
C MET A 146 3.07 7.05 27.52
N ASN A 147 4.23 6.49 27.17
CA ASN A 147 4.41 5.83 25.88
C ASN A 147 3.68 4.47 25.85
N ALA A 148 3.53 3.90 24.65
CA ALA A 148 2.84 2.62 24.48
C ALA A 148 3.51 1.46 25.25
N PHE A 149 4.82 1.52 25.49
CA PHE A 149 5.56 0.51 26.25
C PHE A 149 5.26 0.59 27.75
N GLU A 150 5.06 1.79 28.28
CA GLU A 150 4.62 2.02 29.66
C GLU A 150 3.18 1.52 29.89
N LEU A 151 2.29 1.70 28.92
CA LEU A 151 0.93 1.13 29.00
C LEU A 151 0.96 -0.41 29.01
N ILE A 152 1.84 -1.02 28.22
CA ILE A 152 1.96 -2.48 28.12
C ILE A 152 2.57 -3.06 29.40
N SER A 153 3.58 -2.39 29.97
CA SER A 153 4.26 -2.84 31.19
C SER A 153 3.35 -2.81 32.43
N MET A 154 2.30 -2.00 32.42
CA MET A 154 1.28 -1.94 33.48
C MET A 154 0.25 -3.08 33.43
N SER A 155 0.26 -3.92 32.37
CA SER A 155 -0.66 -5.06 32.27
C SER A 155 -0.20 -6.22 33.18
N LYS A 156 -1.12 -6.78 33.98
CA LYS A 156 -0.84 -7.77 35.04
C LYS A 156 -0.20 -9.10 34.57
N GLY A 157 0.04 -9.28 33.27
CA GLY A 157 0.63 -10.49 32.68
C GLY A 157 1.87 -10.26 31.81
N LEU A 158 2.31 -9.02 31.59
CA LEU A 158 3.47 -8.68 30.75
C LEU A 158 4.32 -7.63 31.48
N ASN A 159 5.09 -8.04 32.49
CA ASN A 159 6.05 -7.16 33.14
C ASN A 159 7.34 -7.12 32.29
N LEU A 160 7.54 -6.02 31.56
CA LEU A 160 8.74 -5.75 30.77
C LEU A 160 9.76 -4.88 31.53
N GLY A 161 9.62 -4.74 32.85
CA GLY A 161 10.44 -3.84 33.67
C GLY A 161 11.93 -4.16 33.67
N ASN A 162 12.32 -5.39 33.33
CA ASN A 162 13.73 -5.80 33.23
C ASN A 162 14.33 -5.62 31.82
N LEU A 163 13.56 -5.12 30.84
CA LEU A 163 14.01 -4.98 29.46
C LEU A 163 14.65 -3.61 29.17
N PHE A 164 14.38 -2.63 30.01
CA PHE A 164 14.91 -1.27 29.87
C PHE A 164 15.42 -0.80 31.24
N ASP A 165 16.63 -1.24 31.59
CA ASP A 165 17.41 -0.51 32.59
C ASP A 165 17.76 0.83 31.96
N ALA A 166 17.24 1.92 32.52
CA ALA A 166 17.77 3.24 32.25
C ALA A 166 19.20 3.23 32.80
N GLU A 167 20.19 3.21 31.92
CA GLU A 167 21.56 3.54 32.31
C GLU A 167 21.53 4.95 32.91
N GLU A 168 21.63 5.03 34.24
CA GLU A 168 21.85 6.27 34.96
C GLU A 168 23.29 6.72 34.73
N VAL A 169 23.41 7.82 33.97
CA VAL A 169 24.54 8.78 33.85
C VAL A 169 25.81 8.32 33.13
#